data_AF-A0A0S8EX57-F1
#
_entry.id   AF-A0A0S8EX57-F1
#
_cell.length_a   1.000
_cell.length_b   1.000
_cell.length_c   1.000
_cell.angle_alpha   90.00
_cell.angle_beta   90.00
_cell.angle_gamma   90.00
#
_symmetry.space_group_name_H-M   'P 1'
#
loop_
_entity.id
_entity.type
_entity.pdbx_description
1 polymer ?
#
loop_
_entity_poly.entity_id
_entity_poly.type
_entity_poly.pdbx_seq_one_letter_code
_entity_poly.pdbx_strand_id
1 'polypeptide(L)'
;MLGVTRRADAKAFRDLLALLQSYERKFRWRRLLTRDNELAEGYSAMLDLLAVGLDCYIHNSPDSPHFVRLVSPIRKIGGDNA
;
A
#
# COMPACT_ATOMS: atom_id res chain seq x y z
N MET A 1 -13.18 18.24 23.26
CA MET A 1 -13.17 17.14 22.27
C MET A 1 -12.00 17.19 21.27
N LEU A 2 -11.33 18.32 21.04
CA LEU A 2 -10.22 18.44 20.06
C LEU A 2 -8.95 17.62 20.35
N GLY A 3 -8.76 17.14 21.58
CA GLY A 3 -7.54 16.40 21.99
C GLY A 3 -7.54 14.89 21.69
N VAL A 4 -8.72 14.28 21.51
CA VAL A 4 -8.85 12.82 21.27
C VAL A 4 -8.68 12.51 19.79
N THR A 5 -9.33 13.28 18.91
CA THR A 5 -9.25 13.13 17.44
C THR A 5 -7.82 13.29 16.93
N ARG A 6 -7.11 14.34 17.36
CA ARG A 6 -5.71 14.61 16.94
C ARG A 6 -4.74 13.48 17.32
N ARG A 7 -5.01 12.74 18.40
CA ARG A 7 -4.21 11.58 18.83
C ARG A 7 -4.55 10.32 18.02
N ALA A 8 -5.81 10.15 17.64
CA ALA A 8 -6.26 9.04 16.80
C ALA A 8 -5.67 9.12 15.38
N ASP A 9 -5.67 10.31 14.77
CA ASP A 9 -5.12 10.52 13.42
C ASP A 9 -3.61 10.23 13.39
N ALA A 10 -2.89 10.76 14.38
CA ALA A 10 -1.47 10.52 14.52
C ALA A 10 -1.14 9.04 14.79
N LYS A 11 -2.04 8.31 15.48
CA LYS A 11 -1.88 6.86 15.69
C LYS A 11 -2.11 6.10 14.39
N ALA A 12 -3.20 6.38 13.67
CA ALA A 12 -3.51 5.71 12.41
C ALA A 12 -2.39 5.88 11.38
N PHE A 13 -1.83 7.10 11.27
CA PHE A 13 -0.69 7.34 10.39
C PHE A 13 0.56 6.55 10.80
N ARG A 14 0.88 6.50 12.10
CA ARG A 14 1.99 5.67 12.60
C ARG A 14 1.76 4.17 12.35
N ASP A 15 0.53 3.69 12.51
CA ASP A 15 0.18 2.30 12.26
C ASP A 15 0.34 1.95 10.77
N LEU A 16 -0.03 2.87 9.86
CA LEU A 16 0.22 2.71 8.42
C LEU A 16 1.72 2.59 8.11
N LEU A 17 2.55 3.49 8.66
CA LEU A 17 4.00 3.42 8.49
C LEU A 17 4.59 2.12 9.05
N ALA A 18 4.10 1.66 10.20
CA ALA A 18 4.49 0.38 10.80
C ALA A 18 4.10 -0.82 9.92
N LEU A 19 2.93 -0.76 9.27
CA LEU A 19 2.47 -1.78 8.34
C LEU A 19 3.38 -1.87 7.11
N LEU A 20 3.71 -0.74 6.48
CA LEU A 20 4.63 -0.68 5.34
C LEU A 20 6.00 -1.26 5.71
N GLN A 21 6.54 -0.88 6.87
CA GLN A 21 7.81 -1.41 7.37
C GLN A 21 7.73 -2.92 7.65
N SER A 22 6.58 -3.43 8.10
CA SER A 22 6.37 -4.86 8.32
C SER A 22 6.39 -5.65 7.00
N TYR A 23 5.86 -5.07 5.92
CA TYR A 23 5.89 -5.64 4.58
C TYR A 23 7.31 -5.64 4.03
N GLU A 24 8.02 -4.51 4.13
CA GLU A 24 9.44 -4.38 3.74
C GLU A 24 10.28 -5.49 4.36
N ARG A 25 10.17 -5.66 5.69
CA ARG A 25 10.86 -6.74 6.38
C ARG A 25 10.50 -8.10 5.76
N LYS A 26 9.20 -8.42 5.65
CA LYS A 26 8.73 -9.73 5.17
C LYS A 26 9.31 -10.10 3.79
N PHE A 27 9.31 -9.19 2.83
CA PHE A 27 9.83 -9.53 1.51
C PHE A 27 11.36 -9.54 1.48
N ARG A 28 12.04 -8.67 2.23
CA ARG A 28 13.51 -8.72 2.38
C ARG A 28 14.01 -10.00 3.06
N TRP A 29 13.20 -10.60 3.93
CA TRP A 29 13.48 -11.91 4.53
C TRP A 29 13.38 -13.07 3.51
N ARG A 30 12.80 -12.86 2.32
CA ARG A 30 12.82 -13.88 1.27
C ARG A 30 14.24 -13.98 0.73
N ARG A 31 14.92 -15.07 1.09
CA ARG A 31 16.29 -15.47 0.68
C ARG A 31 16.57 -15.44 -0.84
N LEU A 32 15.54 -15.19 -1.65
CA LEU A 32 15.57 -15.22 -3.11
C LEU A 32 15.81 -13.84 -3.74
N LEU A 33 15.62 -12.73 -3.01
CA LEU A 33 15.90 -11.39 -3.53
C LEU A 33 17.38 -11.08 -3.36
N THR A 34 18.16 -11.31 -4.41
CA THR A 34 19.62 -11.17 -4.39
C THR A 34 20.11 -10.04 -5.29
N ARG A 35 19.24 -9.49 -6.12
CA ARG A 35 19.57 -8.43 -7.08
C ARG A 35 18.82 -7.13 -6.76
N ASP A 36 19.46 -6.01 -7.05
CA ASP A 36 18.91 -4.67 -6.78
C ASP A 36 17.59 -4.41 -7.52
N ASN A 37 17.43 -4.95 -8.73
CA ASN A 37 16.19 -4.83 -9.50
C ASN A 37 15.02 -5.54 -8.82
N GLU A 38 15.26 -6.70 -8.20
CA GLU A 38 14.24 -7.47 -7.48
C GLU A 38 13.79 -6.73 -6.21
N LEU A 39 14.73 -6.06 -5.52
CA LEU A 39 14.42 -5.20 -4.38
C LEU A 39 13.59 -3.99 -4.81
N ALA A 40 14.00 -3.31 -5.89
CA ALA A 40 13.28 -2.17 -6.44
C ALA A 40 11.84 -2.55 -6.85
N GLU A 41 11.65 -3.71 -7.47
CA GLU A 41 10.34 -4.24 -7.84
C GLU A 41 9.48 -4.53 -6.60
N GLY A 42 10.06 -5.08 -5.53
CA GLY A 42 9.37 -5.27 -4.26
C GLY A 42 8.86 -3.96 -3.63
N TYR A 43 9.66 -2.90 -3.69
CA TYR A 43 9.23 -1.56 -3.26
C TYR A 43 8.14 -0.98 -4.16
N SER A 44 8.27 -1.12 -5.48
CA SER A 44 7.25 -0.68 -6.43
C SER A 44 5.90 -1.36 -6.15
N ALA A 45 5.91 -2.68 -5.98
CA ALA A 45 4.71 -3.45 -5.65
C ALA A 45 4.07 -3.00 -4.31
N MET A 46 4.87 -2.73 -3.29
CA MET A 46 4.38 -2.21 -2.01
C MET A 46 3.68 -0.85 -2.18
N LEU A 47 4.27 0.06 -2.95
CA LEU A 47 3.72 1.39 -3.18
C LEU A 47 2.47 1.36 -4.07
N ASP A 48 2.41 0.46 -5.04
CA ASP A 48 1.23 0.24 -5.88
C ASP A 48 0.04 -0.27 -5.05
N LEU A 49 0.28 -1.21 -4.13
CA LEU A 49 -0.74 -1.70 -3.20
C LEU A 49 -1.24 -0.57 -2.29
N LEU A 50 -0.33 0.27 -1.79
CA LEU A 50 -0.70 1.44 -0.99
C LEU A 50 -1.59 2.40 -1.79
N ALA A 51 -1.19 2.74 -3.03
CA ALA A 51 -1.94 3.64 -3.88
C ALA A 51 -3.37 3.12 -4.13
N VAL A 52 -3.52 1.83 -4.46
CA VAL A 52 -4.84 1.20 -4.61
C VAL A 52 -5.65 1.24 -3.31
N GLY A 53 -5.02 0.99 -2.16
CA GLY A 53 -5.67 1.12 -0.86
C GLY A 53 -6.21 2.53 -0.61
N LEU A 54 -5.44 3.57 -0.96
CA LEU A 54 -5.88 4.97 -0.83
C LEU A 54 -7.06 5.25 -1.76
N ASP A 55 -7.00 4.82 -3.02
CA ASP A 55 -8.09 4.97 -3.98
C ASP A 55 -9.36 4.29 -3.45
N CYS A 56 -9.26 3.05 -2.94
CA CYS A 56 -10.41 2.28 -2.46
C CYS A 56 -11.00 2.78 -1.14
N TYR A 57 -10.19 3.25 -0.19
CA TYR A 57 -10.64 3.49 1.19
C TYR A 57 -10.64 4.95 1.62
N ILE A 58 -9.87 5.82 0.96
CA ILE A 58 -9.79 7.25 1.30
C ILE A 58 -10.51 8.09 0.26
N HIS A 59 -10.33 7.77 -1.03
CA HIS A 59 -10.87 8.57 -2.12
C HIS A 59 -12.22 8.07 -2.63
N ASN A 60 -12.62 6.85 -2.29
CA ASN A 60 -13.90 6.28 -2.68
C ASN A 60 -14.87 6.24 -1.48
N SER A 61 -15.90 7.10 -1.52
CA SER A 61 -16.94 7.15 -0.51
C SER A 61 -18.17 6.36 -0.95
N PRO A 62 -18.90 5.68 -0.04
CA PRO A 62 -20.20 5.08 -0.34
C PRO A 62 -21.21 6.06 -0.94
N ASP A 63 -21.11 7.35 -0.59
CA ASP A 63 -22.03 8.39 -1.06
C ASP A 63 -21.69 8.89 -2.48
N SER A 64 -20.49 8.60 -2.98
CA SER A 64 -20.05 8.98 -4.32
C SER A 64 -19.10 7.91 -4.90
N PRO A 65 -19.62 6.72 -5.19
CA PRO A 65 -18.79 5.60 -5.58
C PRO A 65 -18.26 5.77 -6.99
N HIS A 66 -17.02 5.35 -7.21
CA HIS A 66 -16.44 5.25 -8.56
C HIS A 66 -15.60 3.98 -8.71
N PHE A 67 -15.41 3.56 -9.96
CA PHE A 67 -14.56 2.41 -10.27
C PHE A 67 -13.09 2.78 -10.08
N VAL A 68 -12.39 1.98 -9.28
CA VAL A 68 -10.94 2.10 -9.07
C VAL A 68 -10.19 1.15 -9.99
N ARG A 69 -9.18 1.67 -10.69
CA ARG A 69 -8.32 0.87 -11.56
C ARG A 69 -7.24 0.17 -10.73
N LEU A 70 -7.49 -1.10 -10.39
CA LEU A 70 -6.56 -1.91 -9.59
C LEU A 70 -5.29 -2.32 -10.36
N VAL A 71 -5.42 -2.57 -11.67
CA VAL A 71 -4.36 -3.07 -12.55
C VAL A 71 -4.24 -2.18 -13.78
N SER A 72 -3.01 -1.92 -14.22
CA SER A 72 -2.70 -1.13 -15.41
C SER A 72 -1.39 -1.59 -16.07
N PRO A 73 -1.02 -1.08 -17.25
CA PRO A 73 0.25 -1.41 -17.89
C PRO A 73 1.49 -1.13 -17.01
N ILE A 74 1.36 -0.23 -16.04
CA ILE A 74 2.44 0.18 -15.13
C ILE A 74 2.19 -0.25 -13.67
N ARG A 75 1.13 -1.02 -13.39
CA ARG A 75 0.74 -1.46 -12.04
C ARG A 75 0.16 -2.87 -12.07
N LYS A 76 0.76 -3.78 -11.32
CA LYS A 76 0.40 -5.20 -11.29
C LYS A 76 0.10 -5.65 -9.87
N ILE A 77 -0.95 -6.45 -9.69
CA ILE A 77 -1.35 -7.00 -8.38
C ILE A 77 -1.62 -8.48 -8.52
N GLY A 78 -0.88 -9.30 -7.77
CA GLY A 78 -1.21 -10.71 -7.56
C GLY A 78 -1.05 -11.63 -8.77
N GLY A 79 -0.13 -11.33 -9.69
CA GLY A 79 0.09 -12.14 -10.89
C GLY A 79 -1.11 -12.06 -11.84
N ASP A 80 -1.59 -10.84 -12.09
CA ASP A 80 -2.79 -10.58 -12.85
C ASP A 80 -2.72 -11.13 -14.28
N ASN A 81 -3.90 -11.53 -14.75
CA ASN A 81 -4.10 -12.06 -16.10
C ASN A 81 -3.74 -10.99 -17.12
N ALA A 82 -2.59 -11.16 -17.76
CA ALA A 82 -2.18 -10.38 -18.93
C ALA A 82 -3.07 -10.69 -20.13
#